data_AF-A0A7C4K6W3-F1
#
_entry.id   AF-A0A7C4K6W3-F1
#
_cell.length_a   1.000
_cell.length_b   1.000
_cell.length_c   1.000
_cell.angle_alpha   90.00
_cell.angle_beta   90.00
_cell.angle_gamma   90.00
#
_symmetry.space_group_name_H-M   'P 1'
#
loop_
_entity.id
_entity.type
_entity.pdbx_description
1 polymer ?
#
loop_
_entity_poly.entity_id
_entity_poly.type
_entity_poly.pdbx_seq_one_letter_code
_entity_poly.pdbx_strand_id
1 'polypeptide(L)'
;MLEKIMYKKLVKELMVPVVQYPTVHQDASMFEALMAIRKGNENIPIGQQQYRAVLVYDNDNKIVGKIGQLSFLKALEPKYKDIFDLDKLSRLSLSSSFIDTMQEQFSLWSDENIDLCNIAINTKCKEIMKPIEQHIDQNESIAQAIHKLVMWQTLSILVTDGEEIVGIIRLSDIYSSIEDFIVNSCNTNK
;
A
#
# COMPACT_ATOMS: atom_id res chain seq x y z
N MET A 1 -33.01 -22.61 -13.77
CA MET A 1 -31.74 -22.39 -13.05
C MET A 1 -31.18 -21.09 -13.58
N LEU A 2 -31.14 -20.02 -12.79
CA LEU A 2 -30.49 -18.78 -13.23
C LEU A 2 -29.00 -19.07 -13.41
N GLU A 3 -28.49 -18.78 -14.60
CA GLU A 3 -27.05 -18.85 -14.88
C GLU A 3 -26.35 -17.89 -13.91
N LYS A 4 -25.44 -18.41 -13.07
CA LYS A 4 -24.74 -17.57 -12.10
C LYS A 4 -23.81 -16.64 -12.87
N ILE A 5 -24.06 -15.34 -12.82
CA ILE A 5 -23.11 -14.33 -13.30
C ILE A 5 -21.88 -14.42 -12.39
N MET A 6 -20.74 -14.84 -12.95
CA MET A 6 -19.49 -15.03 -12.21
C MET A 6 -18.50 -13.91 -12.50
N TYR A 7 -17.95 -13.31 -11.44
CA TYR A 7 -16.81 -12.40 -11.55
C TYR A 7 -15.52 -13.20 -11.72
N LYS A 8 -14.86 -13.06 -12.87
CA LYS A 8 -13.58 -13.72 -13.16
C LYS A 8 -12.65 -12.71 -13.80
N LYS A 9 -11.63 -12.31 -13.04
CA LYS A 9 -10.53 -11.47 -13.51
C LYS A 9 -9.21 -11.94 -12.93
N LEU A 10 -8.14 -11.65 -13.66
CA LEU A 10 -6.75 -11.84 -13.24
C LEU A 10 -6.18 -10.54 -12.69
N VAL A 11 -5.11 -10.65 -11.89
CA VAL A 11 -4.42 -9.48 -11.32
C VAL A 11 -3.95 -8.51 -12.40
N LYS A 12 -3.34 -9.01 -13.48
CA LYS A 12 -2.82 -8.18 -14.58
C LYS A 12 -3.87 -7.29 -15.25
N GLU A 13 -5.15 -7.66 -15.16
CA GLU A 13 -6.25 -6.89 -15.76
C GLU A 13 -6.64 -5.66 -14.95
N LEU A 14 -6.27 -5.61 -13.66
CA LEU A 14 -6.59 -4.50 -12.75
C LEU A 14 -5.35 -3.82 -12.16
N MET A 15 -4.16 -4.39 -12.30
CA MET A 15 -2.95 -3.79 -11.76
C MET A 15 -2.59 -2.50 -12.49
N VAL A 16 -1.89 -1.61 -11.79
CA VAL A 16 -1.19 -0.49 -12.44
C VAL A 16 0.24 -0.94 -12.79
N PRO A 17 0.65 -0.86 -14.06
CA PRO A 17 2.01 -1.20 -14.46
C PRO A 17 3.07 -0.30 -13.79
N VAL A 18 4.27 -0.83 -13.53
CA VAL A 18 5.38 -0.06 -12.93
C VAL A 18 5.66 1.24 -13.70
N VAL A 19 5.65 1.17 -15.04
CA VAL A 19 5.92 2.32 -15.91
C VAL A 19 4.92 3.47 -15.77
N GLN A 20 3.74 3.20 -15.19
CA GLN A 20 2.69 4.19 -14.93
C GLN A 20 2.64 4.62 -13.47
N TYR A 21 3.48 4.06 -12.61
CA TYR A 21 3.45 4.32 -11.18
C TYR A 21 4.58 5.28 -10.77
N PRO A 22 4.34 6.20 -9.82
CA PRO A 22 5.41 7.01 -9.26
C PRO A 22 6.52 6.13 -8.68
N THR A 23 7.77 6.46 -8.98
CA THR A 23 8.95 5.76 -8.47
C THR A 23 9.90 6.69 -7.74
N VAL A 24 10.70 6.14 -6.84
CA VAL A 24 11.73 6.86 -6.08
C VAL A 24 12.92 5.95 -5.77
N HIS A 25 14.13 6.49 -5.75
CA HIS A 25 15.33 5.72 -5.41
C HIS A 25 15.34 5.33 -3.91
N GLN A 26 15.88 4.17 -3.57
CA GLN A 26 15.93 3.65 -2.19
C GLN A 26 16.67 4.55 -1.19
N ASP A 27 17.65 5.32 -1.65
CA ASP A 27 18.43 6.26 -0.83
C ASP A 27 17.88 7.70 -0.85
N ALA A 28 16.73 7.92 -1.49
CA ALA A 28 16.02 9.19 -1.41
C ALA A 28 15.39 9.38 -0.02
N SER A 29 15.10 10.63 0.32
CA SER A 29 14.39 11.02 1.52
C SER A 29 12.89 10.70 1.47
N MET A 30 12.26 10.59 2.64
CA MET A 30 10.81 10.50 2.76
C MET A 30 10.10 11.70 2.10
N PHE A 31 10.69 12.90 2.17
CA PHE A 31 10.19 14.09 1.47
C PHE A 31 10.12 13.89 -0.05
N GLU A 32 11.18 13.36 -0.66
CA GLU A 32 11.22 13.10 -2.11
C GLU A 32 10.19 12.05 -2.53
N ALA A 33 9.97 11.03 -1.71
CA ALA A 33 8.91 10.04 -1.93
C ALA A 33 7.50 10.67 -1.92
N LEU A 34 7.20 11.56 -0.96
CA LEU A 34 5.94 12.29 -0.90
C LEU A 34 5.77 13.22 -2.12
N MET A 35 6.84 13.88 -2.54
CA MET A 35 6.85 14.70 -3.75
C MET A 35 6.58 13.89 -5.02
N ALA A 36 7.13 12.67 -5.13
CA ALA A 36 6.87 11.78 -6.26
C ALA A 36 5.38 11.39 -6.34
N ILE A 37 4.76 11.04 -5.21
CA ILE A 37 3.32 10.73 -5.15
C ILE A 37 2.48 11.95 -5.54
N ARG A 38 2.82 13.13 -5.01
CA ARG A 38 2.10 14.37 -5.30
C ARG A 38 2.13 14.69 -6.80
N LYS A 39 3.32 14.68 -7.42
CA LYS A 39 3.48 14.91 -8.86
C LYS A 39 2.76 13.88 -9.71
N GLY A 40 2.76 12.62 -9.29
CA GLY A 40 1.99 11.56 -9.94
C GLY A 40 0.49 11.85 -9.95
N ASN A 41 -0.04 12.36 -8.83
CA ASN A 41 -1.45 12.69 -8.70
C ASN A 41 -1.87 13.99 -9.43
N GLU A 42 -0.95 14.93 -9.63
CA GLU A 42 -1.23 16.16 -10.40
C GLU A 42 -1.59 15.88 -11.87
N ASN A 43 -1.08 14.77 -12.43
CA ASN A 43 -1.26 14.41 -13.84
C ASN A 43 -2.17 13.18 -14.02
N ILE A 44 -3.01 12.87 -13.03
CA ILE A 44 -3.78 11.64 -13.07
C ILE A 44 -4.89 11.72 -14.14
N PRO A 45 -5.03 10.70 -15.01
CA PRO A 45 -6.14 10.64 -15.95
C PRO A 45 -7.50 10.69 -15.24
N ILE A 46 -8.49 11.31 -15.90
CA ILE A 46 -9.86 11.37 -15.41
C ILE A 46 -10.38 9.94 -15.19
N GLY A 47 -10.97 9.71 -14.01
CA GLY A 47 -11.52 8.41 -13.62
C GLY A 47 -10.51 7.42 -13.03
N GLN A 48 -9.21 7.74 -13.00
CA GLN A 48 -8.23 6.92 -12.29
C GLN A 48 -8.19 7.24 -10.79
N GLN A 49 -8.00 6.19 -10.00
CA GLN A 49 -7.78 6.28 -8.56
C GLN A 49 -6.43 6.92 -8.26
N GLN A 50 -6.37 7.84 -7.30
CA GLN A 50 -5.14 8.46 -6.84
C GLN A 50 -4.07 7.43 -6.44
N TYR A 51 -2.82 7.75 -6.75
CA TYR A 51 -1.66 7.05 -6.22
C TYR A 51 -1.58 7.27 -4.70
N ARG A 52 -1.60 6.15 -3.95
CA ARG A 52 -1.49 6.11 -2.49
C ARG A 52 -0.17 5.47 -2.02
N ALA A 53 0.72 5.19 -2.96
CA ALA A 53 2.06 4.69 -2.72
C ALA A 53 3.02 5.19 -3.79
N VAL A 54 4.31 4.96 -3.57
CA VAL A 54 5.41 5.09 -4.54
C VAL A 54 6.18 3.76 -4.56
N LEU A 55 6.66 3.35 -5.74
CA LEU A 55 7.56 2.21 -5.87
C LEU A 55 9.00 2.64 -5.62
N VAL A 56 9.75 1.79 -4.93
CA VAL A 56 11.14 2.07 -4.57
C VAL A 56 12.06 1.25 -5.46
N TYR A 57 13.02 1.88 -6.13
CA TYR A 57 14.02 1.21 -6.95
C TYR A 57 15.43 1.32 -6.37
N ASP A 58 16.27 0.33 -6.66
CA ASP A 58 17.68 0.28 -6.26
C ASP A 58 18.63 0.87 -7.32
N ASN A 59 19.94 0.72 -7.10
CA ASN A 59 20.97 1.23 -8.02
C ASN A 59 20.95 0.52 -9.39
N ASP A 60 20.37 -0.68 -9.49
CA ASP A 60 20.23 -1.46 -10.72
C ASP A 60 18.89 -1.18 -11.42
N ASN A 61 18.13 -0.18 -10.95
CA ASN A 61 16.78 0.17 -11.38
C ASN A 61 15.73 -0.94 -11.16
N LYS A 62 16.01 -1.90 -10.27
CA LYS A 62 15.03 -2.92 -9.90
C LYS A 62 14.11 -2.41 -8.80
N ILE A 63 12.82 -2.74 -8.88
CA ILE A 63 11.88 -2.40 -7.81
C ILE A 63 12.15 -3.31 -6.60
N VAL A 64 12.56 -2.69 -5.49
CA VAL A 64 12.93 -3.36 -4.23
C VAL A 64 11.88 -3.20 -3.13
N GLY A 65 10.84 -2.41 -3.38
CA GLY A 65 9.75 -2.27 -2.42
C GLY A 65 8.72 -1.21 -2.81
N LYS A 66 7.87 -0.89 -1.83
CA LYS A 66 6.89 0.20 -1.95
C LYS A 66 6.74 0.97 -0.64
N ILE A 67 6.43 2.25 -0.73
CA ILE A 67 6.05 3.07 0.42
C ILE A 67 4.63 3.56 0.20
N GLY A 68 3.70 3.09 1.04
CA GLY A 68 2.31 3.55 1.05
C GLY A 68 2.05 4.59 2.14
N GLN A 69 0.87 5.23 2.09
CA GLN A 69 0.41 6.18 3.12
C GLN A 69 0.60 5.67 4.57
N LEU A 70 0.29 4.40 4.84
CA LEU A 70 0.47 3.84 6.18
C LEU A 70 1.95 3.67 6.58
N SER A 71 2.85 3.38 5.62
CA SER A 71 4.29 3.36 5.88
C SER A 71 4.82 4.75 6.27
N PHE A 72 4.32 5.81 5.63
CA PHE A 72 4.67 7.18 5.99
C PHE A 72 4.24 7.51 7.42
N LEU A 73 2.98 7.21 7.80
CA LEU A 73 2.52 7.46 9.17
C LEU A 73 3.32 6.67 10.21
N LYS A 74 3.62 5.39 9.92
CA LYS A 74 4.50 4.57 10.78
C LYS A 74 5.92 5.12 10.93
N ALA A 75 6.40 5.90 9.96
CA ALA A 75 7.70 6.57 10.06
C ALA A 75 7.68 7.79 10.97
N LEU A 76 6.49 8.36 11.23
CA LEU A 76 6.28 9.47 12.14
C LEU A 76 6.09 9.04 13.60
N GLU A 77 5.75 7.76 13.85
CA GLU A 77 5.58 7.19 15.19
C GLU A 77 6.94 7.16 15.94
N PRO A 78 7.14 8.03 16.96
CA PRO A 78 8.37 8.05 17.71
C PRO A 78 8.50 6.81 18.59
N LYS A 79 9.71 6.26 18.73
CA LYS A 79 10.09 5.15 19.63
C LYS A 79 9.42 3.80 19.37
N TYR A 80 8.33 3.73 18.62
CA TYR A 80 7.63 2.47 18.36
C TYR A 80 8.50 1.46 17.62
N LYS A 81 9.31 1.89 16.65
CA LYS A 81 10.22 1.01 15.91
C LYS A 81 11.32 0.39 16.80
N ASP A 82 11.65 1.06 17.92
CA ASP A 82 12.69 0.61 18.84
C ASP A 82 12.16 -0.43 19.84
N ILE A 83 10.84 -0.46 20.06
CA ILE A 83 10.20 -1.27 21.11
C ILE A 83 9.38 -2.42 20.50
N PHE A 84 8.70 -2.17 19.38
CA PHE A 84 7.75 -3.09 18.78
C PHE A 84 7.98 -3.27 17.28
N ASP A 85 7.73 -4.49 16.81
CA ASP A 85 7.47 -4.73 15.40
C ASP A 85 6.06 -4.19 15.05
N LEU A 86 6.01 -2.91 14.68
CA LEU A 86 4.78 -2.20 14.30
C LEU A 86 3.99 -2.90 13.19
N ASP A 87 4.64 -3.72 12.37
CA ASP A 87 3.98 -4.40 11.26
C ASP A 87 3.24 -5.65 11.70
N LYS A 88 3.76 -6.34 12.71
CA LYS A 88 3.04 -7.44 13.36
C LYS A 88 1.99 -6.89 14.31
N LEU A 89 2.34 -5.91 15.12
CA LEU A 89 1.42 -5.33 16.12
C LEU A 89 0.19 -4.71 15.45
N SER A 90 0.36 -3.96 14.36
CA SER A 90 -0.76 -3.33 13.65
C SER A 90 -1.71 -4.31 12.94
N ARG A 91 -1.40 -5.61 12.91
CA ARG A 91 -2.28 -6.65 12.35
C ARG A 91 -3.17 -7.29 13.40
N LEU A 92 -2.94 -6.99 14.68
CA LEU A 92 -3.75 -7.48 15.77
C LEU A 92 -4.94 -6.54 15.99
N SER A 93 -6.09 -7.12 16.35
CA SER A 93 -7.24 -6.34 16.81
C SER A 93 -7.01 -5.90 18.26
N LEU A 94 -6.33 -4.75 18.43
CA LEU A 94 -6.08 -4.17 19.74
C LEU A 94 -7.29 -3.36 20.22
N SER A 95 -7.64 -3.46 21.50
CA SER A 95 -8.66 -2.60 22.10
C SER A 95 -8.12 -1.18 22.32
N SER A 96 -9.01 -0.19 22.37
CA SER A 96 -8.63 1.19 22.73
C SER A 96 -7.85 1.22 24.04
N SER A 97 -8.38 0.57 25.08
CA SER A 97 -7.74 0.52 26.40
C SER A 97 -6.33 -0.07 26.38
N PHE A 98 -6.05 -1.03 25.50
CA PHE A 98 -4.73 -1.60 25.35
C PHE A 98 -3.76 -0.62 24.68
N ILE A 99 -4.22 0.10 23.64
CA ILE A 99 -3.45 1.16 22.98
C ILE A 99 -3.12 2.28 23.98
N ASP A 100 -4.11 2.73 24.76
CA ASP A 100 -3.95 3.78 25.78
C ASP A 100 -2.91 3.35 26.83
N THR A 101 -3.03 2.12 27.34
CA THR A 101 -2.08 1.56 28.32
C THR A 101 -0.66 1.46 27.75
N MET A 102 -0.52 1.02 26.49
CA MET A 102 0.78 0.97 25.83
C MET A 102 1.42 2.36 25.70
N GLN A 103 0.63 3.36 25.31
CA GLN A 103 1.11 4.73 25.18
C GLN A 103 1.63 5.29 26.50
N GLU A 104 0.88 5.09 27.58
CA GLU A 104 1.26 5.51 28.94
C GLU A 104 2.53 4.78 29.42
N GLN A 105 2.53 3.44 29.34
CA GLN A 105 3.60 2.61 29.89
C GLN A 105 4.95 2.82 29.21
N PHE A 106 4.95 3.00 27.89
CA PHE A 106 6.18 3.16 27.11
C PHE A 106 6.51 4.62 26.80
N SER A 107 5.72 5.58 27.30
CA SER A 107 5.90 7.02 27.04
C SER A 107 6.15 7.30 25.54
N LEU A 108 5.34 6.63 24.71
CA LEU A 108 5.51 6.61 23.26
C LEU A 108 5.37 8.02 22.68
N TRP A 109 4.53 8.84 23.31
CA TRP A 109 4.31 10.24 22.99
C TRP A 109 4.64 11.11 24.20
N SER A 110 5.91 11.47 24.35
CA SER A 110 6.37 12.36 25.44
C SER A 110 6.35 13.85 25.08
N ASP A 111 6.20 14.17 23.79
CA ASP A 111 6.01 15.51 23.26
C ASP A 111 4.79 15.46 22.31
N GLU A 112 3.90 16.43 22.40
CA GLU A 112 2.73 16.55 21.52
C GLU A 112 3.12 17.03 20.11
N ASN A 113 4.34 17.56 19.96
CA ASN A 113 4.84 18.07 18.69
C ASN A 113 5.62 17.01 17.90
N ILE A 114 5.37 16.95 16.59
CA ILE A 114 6.13 16.11 15.65
C ILE A 114 6.96 17.02 14.75
N ASP A 115 8.28 16.86 14.75
CA ASP A 115 9.19 17.56 13.83
C ASP A 115 9.16 16.91 12.44
N LEU A 116 8.06 17.14 11.72
CA LEU A 116 7.78 16.55 10.42
C LEU A 116 8.88 16.83 9.39
N CYS A 117 9.43 18.05 9.38
CA CYS A 117 10.44 18.44 8.40
C CYS A 117 11.75 17.69 8.63
N ASN A 118 12.21 17.63 9.88
CA ASN A 118 13.44 16.91 10.22
C ASN A 118 13.31 15.41 9.93
N ILE A 119 12.17 14.79 10.28
CA ILE A 119 11.92 13.38 9.96
C ILE A 119 11.88 13.17 8.44
N ALA A 120 11.16 14.03 7.70
CA ALA A 120 11.01 13.91 6.25
C ALA A 120 12.32 14.01 5.47
N ILE A 121 13.25 14.88 5.90
CA ILE A 121 14.54 15.10 5.24
C ILE A 121 15.53 13.98 5.57
N ASN A 122 15.55 13.50 6.82
CA ASN A 122 16.59 12.57 7.28
C ASN A 122 16.23 11.10 7.14
N THR A 123 14.94 10.74 7.03
CA THR A 123 14.52 9.34 6.89
C THR A 123 14.68 8.87 5.44
N LYS A 124 15.40 7.77 5.22
CA LYS A 124 15.59 7.20 3.88
C LYS A 124 14.44 6.30 3.48
N CYS A 125 14.13 6.26 2.18
CA CYS A 125 13.07 5.43 1.62
C CYS A 125 13.23 3.94 1.99
N LYS A 126 14.46 3.40 1.90
CA LYS A 126 14.78 2.02 2.28
C LYS A 126 14.46 1.67 3.75
N GLU A 127 14.41 2.66 4.64
CA GLU A 127 14.12 2.46 6.08
C GLU A 127 12.62 2.35 6.37
N ILE A 128 11.77 2.76 5.43
CA ILE A 128 10.31 2.85 5.63
C ILE A 128 9.52 2.05 4.58
N MET A 129 10.19 1.58 3.53
CA MET A 129 9.56 0.76 2.50
C MET A 129 9.15 -0.60 3.02
N LYS A 130 8.10 -1.14 2.41
CA LYS A 130 7.75 -2.55 2.52
C LYS A 130 8.55 -3.33 1.48
N PRO A 131 9.31 -4.36 1.89
CA PRO A 131 10.04 -5.20 0.95
C PRO A 131 9.09 -6.07 0.12
N ILE A 132 9.65 -6.71 -0.93
CA ILE A 132 8.92 -7.47 -1.95
C ILE A 132 8.18 -8.71 -1.41
N GLU A 133 8.42 -9.13 -0.16
CA GLU A 133 7.83 -10.34 0.43
C GLU A 133 6.30 -10.44 0.27
N GLN A 134 5.59 -9.31 0.24
CA GLN A 134 4.15 -9.24 -0.04
C GLN A 134 3.89 -8.98 -1.52
N HIS A 135 3.94 -10.04 -2.32
CA HIS A 135 3.66 -10.00 -3.76
C HIS A 135 2.62 -11.03 -4.21
N ILE A 136 2.16 -10.88 -5.44
CA ILE A 136 1.23 -11.78 -6.13
C ILE A 136 1.60 -11.88 -7.60
N ASP A 137 1.52 -13.08 -8.18
CA ASP A 137 1.76 -13.28 -9.61
C ASP A 137 0.67 -12.61 -10.45
N GLN A 138 1.05 -12.02 -11.58
CA GLN A 138 0.15 -11.28 -12.46
C GLN A 138 -0.99 -12.14 -13.05
N ASN A 139 -0.81 -13.47 -13.12
CA ASN A 139 -1.79 -14.42 -13.62
C ASN A 139 -2.67 -15.03 -12.52
N GLU A 140 -2.50 -14.62 -11.26
CA GLU A 140 -3.39 -15.02 -10.17
C GLU A 140 -4.77 -14.37 -10.32
N SER A 141 -5.76 -14.98 -9.68
CA SER A 141 -7.12 -14.44 -9.67
C SER A 141 -7.26 -13.23 -8.75
N ILE A 142 -8.21 -12.34 -9.05
CA ILE A 142 -8.59 -11.26 -8.14
C ILE A 142 -9.09 -11.80 -6.78
N ALA A 143 -9.67 -13.00 -6.73
CA ALA A 143 -10.04 -13.64 -5.46
C ALA A 143 -8.82 -13.88 -4.54
N GLN A 144 -7.69 -14.31 -5.10
CA GLN A 144 -6.43 -14.46 -4.36
C GLN A 144 -5.87 -13.10 -3.93
N ALA A 145 -5.99 -12.07 -4.79
CA ALA A 145 -5.59 -10.71 -4.44
C ALA A 145 -6.41 -10.16 -3.25
N ILE A 146 -7.73 -10.37 -3.25
CA ILE A 146 -8.62 -10.00 -2.13
C ILE A 146 -8.17 -10.71 -0.84
N HIS A 147 -7.97 -12.03 -0.90
CA HIS A 147 -7.53 -12.79 0.25
C HIS A 147 -6.23 -12.23 0.85
N LYS A 148 -5.22 -11.98 0.00
CA LYS A 148 -3.93 -11.41 0.43
C LYS A 148 -4.07 -9.99 1.00
N LEU A 149 -4.89 -9.12 0.41
CA LEU A 149 -5.16 -7.77 0.94
C LEU A 149 -5.74 -7.84 2.36
N VAL A 150 -6.71 -8.72 2.58
CA VAL A 150 -7.36 -8.94 3.88
C VAL A 150 -6.37 -9.52 4.88
N MET A 151 -5.64 -10.58 4.53
CA MET A 151 -4.72 -11.24 5.47
C MET A 151 -3.51 -10.39 5.84
N TRP A 152 -2.99 -9.60 4.90
CA TRP A 152 -1.85 -8.72 5.16
C TRP A 152 -2.22 -7.36 5.73
N GLN A 153 -3.52 -7.02 5.78
CA GLN A 153 -4.03 -5.71 6.20
C GLN A 153 -3.30 -4.56 5.47
N THR A 154 -3.22 -4.68 4.15
CA THR A 154 -2.47 -3.76 3.28
C THR A 154 -3.37 -3.16 2.21
N LEU A 155 -3.02 -1.96 1.75
CA LEU A 155 -3.81 -1.21 0.74
C LEU A 155 -3.39 -1.51 -0.70
N SER A 156 -2.27 -2.21 -0.89
CA SER A 156 -1.75 -2.57 -2.19
C SER A 156 -0.74 -3.71 -2.09
N ILE A 157 -0.58 -4.45 -3.18
CA ILE A 157 0.34 -5.60 -3.28
C ILE A 157 1.18 -5.41 -4.54
N LEU A 158 2.48 -5.71 -4.45
CA LEU A 158 3.36 -5.72 -5.63
C LEU A 158 3.01 -6.91 -6.51
N VAL A 159 3.03 -6.71 -7.83
CA VAL A 159 2.68 -7.74 -8.80
C VAL A 159 3.93 -8.22 -9.52
N THR A 160 4.12 -9.53 -9.60
CA THR A 160 5.27 -10.18 -10.22
C THR A 160 4.95 -10.87 -11.54
N ASP A 161 5.93 -10.95 -12.42
CA ASP A 161 6.00 -11.87 -13.55
C ASP A 161 7.32 -12.66 -13.43
N GLY A 162 7.23 -13.88 -12.90
CA GLY A 162 8.42 -14.59 -12.42
C GLY A 162 9.09 -13.83 -11.27
N GLU A 163 10.35 -13.43 -11.46
CA GLU A 163 11.14 -12.71 -10.45
C GLU A 163 11.04 -11.19 -10.54
N GLU A 164 10.45 -10.66 -11.61
CA GLU A 164 10.42 -9.22 -11.88
C GLU A 164 9.10 -8.59 -11.42
N ILE A 165 9.18 -7.40 -10.83
CA ILE A 165 8.01 -6.63 -10.41
C ILE A 165 7.48 -5.86 -11.63
N VAL A 166 6.26 -6.21 -12.05
CA VAL A 166 5.62 -5.66 -13.26
C VAL A 166 4.51 -4.67 -12.96
N GLY A 167 4.03 -4.61 -11.72
CA GLY A 167 3.04 -3.62 -11.33
C GLY A 167 2.68 -3.62 -9.86
N ILE A 168 1.57 -2.98 -9.57
CA ILE A 168 0.98 -2.91 -8.24
C ILE A 168 -0.54 -3.00 -8.35
N ILE A 169 -1.14 -3.92 -7.59
CA ILE A 169 -2.59 -4.03 -7.50
C ILE A 169 -3.07 -3.32 -6.23
N ARG A 170 -4.02 -2.41 -6.37
CA ARG A 170 -4.51 -1.56 -5.27
C ARG A 170 -5.87 -2.04 -4.78
N LEU A 171 -6.11 -1.92 -3.47
CA LEU A 171 -7.42 -2.17 -2.88
C LEU A 171 -8.51 -1.36 -3.59
N SER A 172 -8.24 -0.09 -3.92
CA SER A 172 -9.20 0.77 -4.60
C SER A 172 -9.58 0.29 -6.00
N ASP A 173 -8.65 -0.28 -6.76
CA ASP A 173 -8.96 -0.76 -8.12
C ASP A 173 -9.81 -2.03 -8.08
N ILE A 174 -9.47 -2.94 -7.16
CA ILE A 174 -10.27 -4.14 -6.91
C ILE A 174 -11.67 -3.74 -6.41
N TYR A 175 -11.74 -2.82 -5.44
CA TYR A 175 -13.01 -2.34 -4.90
C TYR A 175 -13.88 -1.73 -6.01
N SER A 176 -13.37 -0.76 -6.76
CA SER A 176 -14.12 -0.12 -7.85
C SER A 176 -14.55 -1.12 -8.93
N SER A 177 -13.69 -2.08 -9.31
CA SER A 177 -14.07 -3.10 -10.30
C SER A 177 -15.14 -4.08 -9.79
N ILE A 178 -15.18 -4.38 -8.49
CA ILE A 178 -16.19 -5.26 -7.90
C ILE A 178 -17.50 -4.49 -7.70
N GLU A 179 -17.42 -3.25 -7.20
CA GLU A 179 -18.56 -2.35 -7.05
C GLU A 179 -19.30 -2.20 -8.37
N ASP A 180 -18.58 -1.82 -9.44
CA ASP A 180 -19.15 -1.67 -10.79
C ASP A 180 -19.83 -2.96 -11.27
N PHE A 181 -19.16 -4.10 -11.09
CA PHE A 181 -19.72 -5.39 -11.46
C PHE A 181 -21.02 -5.71 -10.70
N ILE A 182 -21.05 -5.50 -9.38
CA ILE A 182 -22.22 -5.76 -8.55
C ILE A 182 -23.38 -4.84 -8.94
N VAL A 183 -23.13 -3.52 -9.03
CA VAL A 183 -24.15 -2.53 -9.35
C VAL A 183 -24.79 -2.79 -10.72
N ASN A 184 -23.98 -3.19 -11.71
CA ASN A 184 -24.46 -3.39 -13.08
C ASN A 184 -25.01 -4.81 -13.34
N SER A 185 -24.53 -5.83 -12.63
CA SER A 185 -24.87 -7.23 -12.93
C SER A 185 -25.88 -7.84 -11.96
N CYS A 186 -25.97 -7.35 -10.72
CA CYS A 186 -26.91 -7.89 -9.72
C CYS A 186 -28.29 -7.24 -9.76
N ASN A 187 -28.48 -6.16 -10.52
CA ASN A 187 -29.78 -5.53 -10.69
C ASN A 187 -30.70 -6.42 -11.56
N THR A 188 -31.36 -7.39 -10.92
CA THR A 188 -32.33 -8.31 -11.52
C THR A 188 -33.73 -7.70 -11.69
N ASN A 189 -33.84 -6.40 -11.97
CA ASN A 189 -35.12 -5.71 -12.22
C ASN A 189 -35.12 -4.96 -13.56
N LYS A 190 -34.75 -5.66 -14.64
CA LYS A 190 -35.23 -5.40 -16.00
C LYS A 190 -35.67 -6.70 -16.64
#